data_AF-A0A8J4BLU7-F1
#
_entry.id   AF-A0A8J4BLU7-F1
#
_cell.length_a   1.000
_cell.length_b   1.000
_cell.length_c   1.000
_cell.angle_alpha   90.00
_cell.angle_beta   90.00
_cell.angle_gamma   90.00
#
_symmetry.space_group_name_H-M   'P 1'
#
loop_
_entity.id
_entity.type
_entity.pdbx_description
1 polymer ?
#
loop_
_entity_poly.entity_id
_entity_poly.type
_entity_poly.pdbx_seq_one_letter_code
_entity_poly.pdbx_strand_id
1 'polypeptide(L)'
;MHAYIHTYIHTHTYIHTYIHTYIHTYIHTYIHTYIHTCMHACMHACIQELTYEYQGIAEKAELELRRLESELAKAEEARDVAIAENLDKVREIRNFQKRYDTLKIIAESHREAAMAAKKQAEETASGHAKALEVQARRVTEARAGREVAVAELEALQREHAALHDAFIRAGGVEYQIAIIRKASFSRSSAGAANKGGSGSGTRGTVRTLLKGRQGWCVHARACGSAGAAAGDMTRLTPLTYDSQASLEALIERQELFLCPTCLVNGSFRTL
;
A
#
# COMPACT_ATOMS: atom_id res chain seq x y z
N MET A 1 24.71 151.11 72.78
CA MET A 1 24.69 150.92 71.32
C MET A 1 25.14 149.51 70.91
N HIS A 2 26.35 149.06 71.26
CA HIS A 2 26.87 147.74 70.84
C HIS A 2 26.01 146.52 71.28
N ALA A 3 25.48 146.52 72.51
CA ALA A 3 24.66 145.43 73.04
C ALA A 3 23.26 145.28 72.38
N TYR A 4 22.68 146.38 71.88
CA TYR A 4 21.36 146.38 71.22
C TYR A 4 21.46 145.86 69.77
N ILE A 5 22.55 146.20 69.09
CA ILE A 5 22.85 145.69 67.74
C ILE A 5 23.11 144.17 67.81
N HIS A 6 23.85 143.70 68.81
CA HIS A 6 24.19 142.28 68.97
C HIS A 6 22.97 141.39 69.30
N THR A 7 21.99 141.89 70.06
CA THR A 7 20.74 141.18 70.38
C THR A 7 19.76 141.14 69.22
N TYR A 8 19.66 142.23 68.45
CA TYR A 8 18.87 142.27 67.21
C TYR A 8 19.42 141.32 66.14
N ILE A 9 20.74 141.26 65.97
CA ILE A 9 21.38 140.30 65.03
C ILE A 9 21.15 138.85 65.49
N HIS A 10 21.23 138.56 66.80
CA HIS A 10 20.96 137.21 67.32
C HIS A 10 19.49 136.78 67.19
N THR A 11 18.53 137.68 67.41
CA THR A 11 17.11 137.37 67.24
C THR A 11 16.74 137.20 65.77
N HIS A 12 17.29 138.03 64.88
CA HIS A 12 17.12 137.86 63.44
C HIS A 12 17.71 136.55 62.93
N THR A 13 18.92 136.17 63.37
CA THR A 13 19.54 134.88 63.01
C THR A 13 18.79 133.69 63.61
N TYR A 14 18.23 133.80 64.82
CA TYR A 14 17.39 132.75 65.42
C TYR A 14 16.07 132.56 64.67
N ILE A 15 15.36 133.65 64.33
CA ILE A 15 14.11 133.59 63.56
C ILE A 15 14.39 133.04 62.15
N HIS A 16 15.47 133.52 61.51
CA HIS A 16 15.88 133.04 60.19
C HIS A 16 16.22 131.54 60.22
N THR A 17 16.99 131.08 61.20
CA THR A 17 17.32 129.65 61.33
C THR A 17 16.11 128.80 61.69
N TYR A 18 15.20 129.26 62.55
CA TYR A 18 13.97 128.55 62.90
C TYR A 18 13.01 128.42 61.70
N ILE A 19 12.74 129.51 60.98
CA ILE A 19 11.89 129.47 59.78
C ILE A 19 12.55 128.62 58.69
N HIS A 20 13.84 128.79 58.45
CA HIS A 20 14.57 128.01 57.45
C HIS A 20 14.56 126.52 57.79
N THR A 21 14.82 126.14 59.04
CA THR A 21 14.77 124.72 59.46
C THR A 21 13.36 124.16 59.42
N TYR A 22 12.34 124.89 59.84
CA TYR A 22 10.94 124.45 59.79
C TYR A 22 10.44 124.25 58.35
N ILE A 23 10.67 125.23 57.47
CA ILE A 23 10.30 125.12 56.06
C ILE A 23 11.10 124.01 55.38
N HIS A 24 12.41 123.94 55.61
CA HIS A 24 13.27 122.92 55.00
C HIS A 24 12.88 121.52 55.48
N THR A 25 12.63 121.32 56.77
CA THR A 25 12.19 120.01 57.29
C THR A 25 10.81 119.62 56.79
N TYR A 26 9.85 120.56 56.75
CA TYR A 26 8.49 120.30 56.25
C TYR A 26 8.48 119.97 54.75
N ILE A 27 9.16 120.77 53.92
CA ILE A 27 9.27 120.52 52.48
C ILE A 27 10.03 119.22 52.23
N HIS A 28 11.17 118.99 52.91
CA HIS A 28 11.97 117.79 52.73
C HIS A 28 11.20 116.54 53.14
N THR A 29 10.51 116.54 54.29
CA THR A 29 9.69 115.40 54.71
C THR A 29 8.51 115.17 53.76
N TYR A 30 7.80 116.22 53.35
CA TYR A 30 6.67 116.06 52.43
C TYR A 30 7.11 115.52 51.06
N ILE A 31 8.14 116.10 50.46
CA ILE A 31 8.69 115.65 49.17
C ILE A 31 9.25 114.24 49.28
N HIS A 32 10.06 113.96 50.31
CA HIS A 32 10.66 112.64 50.49
C HIS A 32 9.59 111.57 50.71
N THR A 33 8.59 111.85 51.54
CA THR A 33 7.50 110.91 51.81
C THR A 33 6.71 110.67 50.53
N TYR A 34 6.31 111.73 49.82
CA TYR A 34 5.54 111.62 48.57
C TYR A 34 6.30 110.83 47.51
N ILE A 35 7.57 111.17 47.23
CA ILE A 35 8.41 110.46 46.26
C ILE A 35 8.56 108.99 46.67
N HIS A 36 8.85 108.72 47.94
CA HIS A 36 9.02 107.35 48.43
C HIS A 36 7.73 106.53 48.30
N THR A 37 6.58 107.06 48.72
CA THR A 37 5.29 106.36 48.59
C THR A 37 4.89 106.16 47.13
N CYS A 38 5.08 107.17 46.27
CA CYS A 38 4.74 107.07 44.86
C CYS A 38 5.65 106.07 44.13
N MET A 39 6.96 106.10 44.38
CA MET A 39 7.89 105.12 43.80
C MET A 39 7.61 103.71 44.30
N HIS A 40 7.38 103.53 45.61
CA HIS A 40 7.07 102.22 46.18
C HIS A 40 5.75 101.66 45.62
N ALA A 41 4.69 102.47 45.57
CA ALA A 41 3.40 102.06 45.01
C ALA A 41 3.52 101.71 43.52
N CYS A 42 4.25 102.52 42.74
CA CYS A 42 4.48 102.28 41.32
C CYS A 42 5.29 101.00 41.08
N MET A 43 6.40 100.80 41.82
CA MET A 43 7.21 99.59 41.71
C MET A 43 6.42 98.34 42.11
N HIS A 44 5.64 98.41 43.19
CA HIS A 44 4.81 97.29 43.62
C HIS A 44 3.73 96.93 42.59
N ALA A 45 3.04 97.94 42.02
CA ALA A 45 2.06 97.71 40.97
C ALA A 45 2.69 97.07 39.72
N CYS A 46 3.85 97.57 39.29
CA CYS A 46 4.56 97.06 38.12
C CYS A 46 5.03 95.60 38.33
N ILE A 47 5.57 95.29 39.52
CA ILE A 47 5.97 93.91 39.87
C ILE A 47 4.76 92.98 39.91
N GLN A 48 3.64 93.41 40.50
CA GLN A 48 2.43 92.59 40.58
C GLN A 48 1.86 92.24 39.20
N GLU A 49 1.81 93.22 38.30
CA GLU A 49 1.33 93.02 36.93
C GLU A 49 2.20 92.00 36.17
N LEU A 50 3.53 92.14 36.25
CA LEU A 50 4.48 91.16 35.70
C LEU A 50 4.26 89.76 36.32
N THR A 51 4.10 89.65 37.64
CA THR A 51 3.91 88.33 38.28
C THR A 51 2.64 87.61 37.82
N TYR A 52 1.53 88.33 37.62
CA TYR A 52 0.29 87.74 37.13
C TYR A 52 0.43 87.26 35.69
N GLU A 53 1.10 88.03 34.83
CA GLU A 53 1.37 87.64 33.45
C GLU A 53 2.24 86.38 33.38
N TYR A 54 3.33 86.31 34.16
CA TYR A 54 4.16 85.12 34.26
C TYR A 54 3.40 83.91 34.81
N GLN A 55 2.55 84.09 35.83
CA GLN A 55 1.69 83.03 36.36
C GLN A 55 0.73 82.51 35.29
N GLY A 56 0.07 83.40 34.54
CA GLY A 56 -0.84 83.01 33.48
C GLY A 56 -0.16 82.25 32.33
N ILE A 57 1.09 82.60 32.01
CA ILE A 57 1.90 81.85 31.03
C ILE A 57 2.28 80.48 31.59
N ALA A 58 2.73 80.42 32.84
CA ALA A 58 3.10 79.17 33.51
C ALA A 58 1.92 78.19 33.61
N GLU A 59 0.74 78.67 34.01
CA GLU A 59 -0.48 77.85 34.10
C GLU A 59 -0.90 77.30 32.73
N LYS A 60 -0.81 78.10 31.66
CA LYS A 60 -1.07 77.62 30.29
C LYS A 60 -0.08 76.54 29.88
N ALA A 61 1.21 76.75 30.15
CA ALA A 61 2.25 75.77 29.84
C ALA A 61 2.04 74.46 30.63
N GLU A 62 1.67 74.54 31.91
CA GLU A 62 1.35 73.37 32.72
C GLU A 62 0.14 72.60 32.20
N LEU A 63 -0.91 73.31 31.78
CA LEU A 63 -2.10 72.68 31.20
C LEU A 63 -1.77 71.97 29.88
N GLU A 64 -0.96 72.60 29.04
CA GLU A 64 -0.51 72.02 27.76
C GLU A 64 0.40 70.81 27.99
N LEU A 65 1.27 70.85 29.00
CA LEU A 65 2.12 69.73 29.39
C LEU A 65 1.27 68.54 29.88
N ARG A 66 0.28 68.78 30.75
CA ARG A 66 -0.67 67.72 31.19
C ARG A 66 -1.46 67.13 30.02
N ARG A 67 -1.84 67.96 29.04
CA ARG A 67 -2.52 67.48 27.83
C ARG A 67 -1.61 66.56 27.01
N LEU A 68 -0.37 66.99 26.77
CA LEU A 68 0.62 66.20 26.03
C LEU A 68 0.96 64.90 26.74
N GLU A 69 1.07 64.89 28.07
CA GLU A 69 1.26 63.68 28.87
C GLU A 69 0.09 62.70 28.71
N SER A 70 -1.15 63.20 28.70
CA SER A 70 -2.33 62.34 28.46
C SER A 70 -2.37 61.79 27.03
N GLU A 71 -2.01 62.60 26.04
CA GLU A 71 -1.91 62.16 24.64
C GLU A 71 -0.80 61.12 24.45
N LEU A 72 0.36 61.32 25.09
CA LEU A 72 1.46 60.36 25.10
C LEU A 72 1.04 59.03 25.74
N ALA A 73 0.40 59.06 26.91
CA ALA A 73 -0.06 57.86 27.59
C ALA A 73 -1.04 57.03 26.73
N LYS A 74 -1.99 57.70 26.04
CA LYS A 74 -2.91 57.02 25.11
C LYS A 74 -2.19 56.43 23.91
N ALA A 75 -1.18 57.13 23.38
CA ALA A 75 -0.37 56.63 22.28
C ALA A 75 0.48 55.41 22.68
N GLU A 76 1.02 55.42 23.90
CA GLU A 76 1.77 54.28 24.46
C GLU A 76 0.87 53.07 24.67
N GLU A 77 -0.33 53.24 25.23
CA GLU A 77 -1.30 52.16 25.40
C GLU A 77 -1.72 51.57 24.04
N ALA A 78 -2.03 52.42 23.05
CA ALA A 78 -2.37 51.98 21.70
C ALA A 78 -1.20 51.23 21.03
N ARG A 79 0.04 51.68 21.25
CA ARG A 79 1.25 51.01 20.76
C ARG A 79 1.39 49.62 21.39
N ASP A 80 1.20 49.51 22.69
CA ASP A 80 1.39 48.25 23.41
C ASP A 80 0.32 47.21 23.01
N VAL A 81 -0.94 47.64 22.78
CA VAL A 81 -1.99 46.81 22.19
C VAL A 81 -1.59 46.31 20.80
N ALA A 82 -1.11 47.21 19.93
CA ALA A 82 -0.67 46.84 18.58
C ALA A 82 0.53 45.87 18.59
N ILE A 83 1.46 46.04 19.54
CA ILE A 83 2.58 45.10 19.72
C ILE A 83 2.06 43.73 20.14
N ALA A 84 1.13 43.67 21.09
CA ALA A 84 0.55 42.40 21.55
C ALA A 84 -0.14 41.64 20.41
N GLU A 85 -0.97 42.33 19.60
CA GLU A 85 -1.62 41.73 18.42
C GLU A 85 -0.59 41.21 17.40
N ASN A 86 0.47 41.97 17.14
CA ASN A 86 1.53 41.55 16.22
C ASN A 86 2.30 40.34 16.76
N LEU A 87 2.54 40.25 18.06
CA LEU A 87 3.17 39.08 18.69
C LEU A 87 2.30 37.83 18.56
N ASP A 88 0.98 37.96 18.70
CA ASP A 88 0.06 36.83 18.49
C ASP A 88 0.05 36.38 17.02
N LYS A 89 0.02 37.31 16.06
CA LYS A 89 0.17 36.99 14.62
C LYS A 89 1.50 36.27 14.33
N VAL A 90 2.61 36.72 14.92
CA VAL A 90 3.92 36.05 14.79
C VAL A 90 3.89 34.64 15.38
N ARG A 91 3.17 34.42 16.49
CA ARG A 91 2.98 33.10 17.09
C ARG A 91 2.20 32.17 16.16
N GLU A 92 1.14 32.66 15.52
CA GLU A 92 0.38 31.90 14.53
C GLU A 92 1.23 31.53 13.32
N ILE A 93 1.96 32.48 12.74
CA ILE A 93 2.88 32.21 11.62
C ILE A 93 3.89 31.13 12.00
N ARG A 94 4.47 31.18 13.21
CA ARG A 94 5.39 30.14 13.70
C ARG A 94 4.71 28.78 13.80
N ASN A 95 3.44 28.72 14.22
CA ASN A 95 2.68 27.47 14.27
C ASN A 95 2.40 26.91 12.87
N PHE A 96 2.08 27.76 11.90
CA PHE A 96 1.94 27.37 10.50
C PHE A 96 3.27 26.86 9.93
N GLN A 97 4.38 27.52 10.22
CA GLN A 97 5.72 27.09 9.82
C GLN A 97 6.02 25.66 10.31
N LYS A 98 5.77 25.37 11.59
CA LYS A 98 5.97 24.02 12.17
C LYS A 98 5.12 22.95 11.48
N ARG A 99 3.85 23.28 11.15
CA ARG A 99 2.96 22.37 10.42
C ARG A 99 3.47 22.13 9.00
N TYR A 100 3.92 23.18 8.32
CA TYR A 100 4.51 23.09 6.99
C TYR A 100 5.77 22.20 6.98
N ASP A 101 6.69 22.41 7.92
CA ASP A 101 7.91 21.60 8.03
C ASP A 101 7.58 20.11 8.28
N THR A 102 6.59 19.85 9.16
CA THR A 102 6.12 18.48 9.42
C THR A 102 5.52 17.84 8.15
N LEU A 103 4.67 18.57 7.44
CA LEU A 103 4.07 18.09 6.19
C LEU A 103 5.11 17.85 5.11
N LYS A 104 6.15 18.68 5.03
CA LYS A 104 7.26 18.52 4.10
C LYS A 104 8.00 17.19 4.35
N ILE A 105 8.33 16.90 5.62
CA ILE A 105 8.97 15.63 6.00
C ILE A 105 8.08 14.43 5.64
N ILE A 106 6.77 14.53 5.91
CA ILE A 106 5.81 13.47 5.56
C ILE A 106 5.74 13.25 4.05
N ALA A 107 5.70 14.33 3.25
CA ALA A 107 5.67 14.24 1.79
C ALA A 107 6.94 13.60 1.22
N GLU A 108 8.12 13.96 1.76
CA GLU A 108 9.40 13.36 1.37
C GLU A 108 9.44 11.86 1.71
N SER A 109 9.00 11.48 2.92
CA SER A 109 8.90 10.08 3.34
C SER A 109 7.94 9.27 2.46
N HIS A 110 6.76 9.81 2.13
CA HIS A 110 5.83 9.15 1.20
C HIS A 110 6.40 9.00 -0.21
N ARG A 111 7.15 10.00 -0.70
CA ARG A 111 7.81 9.94 -2.00
C ARG A 111 8.84 8.81 -2.03
N GLU A 112 9.65 8.68 -0.97
CA GLU A 112 10.63 7.60 -0.84
C GLU A 112 9.96 6.22 -0.77
N ALA A 113 8.91 6.08 0.04
CA ALA A 113 8.14 4.86 0.13
C ALA A 113 7.51 4.46 -1.22
N ALA A 114 6.96 5.42 -1.97
CA ALA A 114 6.40 5.18 -3.29
C ALA A 114 7.46 4.73 -4.30
N MET A 115 8.65 5.33 -4.27
CA MET A 115 9.77 4.93 -5.12
C MET A 115 10.27 3.51 -4.78
N ALA A 116 10.37 3.17 -3.50
CA ALA A 116 10.74 1.82 -3.05
C ALA A 116 9.70 0.77 -3.47
N ALA A 117 8.40 1.07 -3.27
CA ALA A 117 7.31 0.19 -3.68
C ALA A 117 7.29 -0.04 -5.20
N LYS A 118 7.53 1.01 -5.99
CA LYS A 118 7.65 0.90 -7.45
C LYS A 118 8.81 -0.02 -7.85
N LYS A 119 9.99 0.17 -7.26
CA LYS A 119 11.16 -0.67 -7.54
C LYS A 119 10.89 -2.14 -7.19
N GLN A 120 10.28 -2.41 -6.04
CA GLN A 120 9.91 -3.76 -5.64
C GLN A 120 8.88 -4.38 -6.59
N ALA A 121 7.90 -3.60 -7.06
CA ALA A 121 6.93 -4.06 -8.06
C ALA A 121 7.59 -4.41 -9.40
N GLU A 122 8.57 -3.62 -9.85
CA GLU A 122 9.33 -3.90 -11.08
C GLU A 122 10.20 -5.16 -10.94
N GLU A 123 10.87 -5.34 -9.81
CA GLU A 123 11.69 -6.53 -9.52
C GLU A 123 10.83 -7.80 -9.44
N THR A 124 9.69 -7.73 -8.76
CA THR A 124 8.74 -8.85 -8.67
C THR A 124 8.12 -9.16 -10.03
N ALA A 125 7.74 -8.16 -10.83
CA ALA A 125 7.23 -8.37 -12.18
C ALA A 125 8.28 -9.02 -13.09
N SER A 126 9.54 -8.58 -13.02
CA SER A 126 10.67 -9.19 -13.73
C SER A 126 10.89 -10.65 -13.31
N GLY A 127 10.80 -10.93 -12.01
CA GLY A 127 10.86 -12.30 -11.47
C GLY A 127 9.74 -13.19 -12.01
N HIS A 128 8.49 -12.71 -11.98
CA HIS A 128 7.34 -13.44 -12.53
C HIS A 128 7.47 -13.66 -14.04
N ALA A 129 7.93 -12.67 -14.81
CA ALA A 129 8.13 -12.80 -16.25
C ALA A 129 9.13 -13.92 -16.58
N LYS A 130 10.26 -13.99 -15.87
CA LYS A 130 11.25 -15.06 -16.03
C LYS A 130 10.68 -16.43 -15.63
N ALA A 131 9.90 -16.50 -14.55
CA ALA A 131 9.27 -17.75 -14.13
C ALA A 131 8.26 -18.25 -15.17
N LEU A 132 7.46 -17.34 -15.74
CA LEU A 132 6.52 -17.65 -16.83
C LEU A 132 7.24 -18.11 -18.09
N GLU A 133 8.38 -17.51 -18.45
CA GLU A 133 9.20 -17.95 -19.59
C GLU A 133 9.70 -19.40 -19.40
N VAL A 134 10.22 -19.72 -18.21
CA VAL A 134 10.63 -21.09 -17.87
C VAL A 134 9.45 -22.06 -17.93
N GLN A 135 8.28 -21.66 -17.42
CA GLN A 135 7.09 -22.50 -17.46
C GLN A 135 6.57 -22.71 -18.89
N ALA A 136 6.58 -21.67 -19.72
CA ALA A 136 6.22 -21.75 -21.13
C ALA A 136 7.15 -22.72 -21.88
N ARG A 137 8.47 -22.64 -21.63
CA ARG A 137 9.45 -23.58 -22.20
C ARG A 137 9.18 -25.03 -21.77
N ARG A 138 8.88 -25.28 -20.49
CA ARG A 138 8.51 -26.62 -20.02
C ARG A 138 7.25 -27.17 -20.71
N VAL A 139 6.26 -26.31 -20.94
CA VAL A 139 5.03 -26.69 -21.65
C VAL A 139 5.30 -26.99 -23.11
N THR A 140 6.13 -26.22 -23.80
CA THR A 140 6.50 -26.49 -25.20
C THR A 140 7.30 -27.79 -25.32
N GLU A 141 8.27 -28.04 -24.44
CA GLU A 141 9.03 -29.29 -24.38
C GLU A 141 8.12 -30.50 -24.10
N ALA A 142 7.20 -30.38 -23.14
CA ALA A 142 6.24 -31.44 -22.84
C ALA A 142 5.25 -31.70 -24.00
N ARG A 143 4.86 -30.65 -24.73
CA ARG A 143 4.02 -30.78 -25.93
C ARG A 143 4.75 -31.51 -27.04
N ALA A 144 6.00 -31.14 -27.32
CA ALA A 144 6.84 -31.83 -28.30
C ALA A 144 7.04 -33.32 -27.92
N GLY A 145 7.32 -33.61 -26.65
CA GLY A 145 7.43 -34.98 -26.15
C GLY A 145 6.14 -35.79 -26.33
N ARG A 146 4.97 -35.16 -26.13
CA ARG A 146 3.67 -35.79 -26.38
C ARG A 146 3.46 -36.09 -27.85
N GLU A 147 3.81 -35.17 -28.75
CA GLU A 147 3.69 -35.37 -30.20
C GLU A 147 4.55 -36.55 -30.68
N VAL A 148 5.78 -36.69 -30.15
CA VAL A 148 6.63 -37.86 -30.40
C VAL A 148 5.99 -39.15 -29.90
N ALA A 149 5.52 -39.19 -28.65
CA ALA A 149 4.89 -40.37 -28.07
C ALA A 149 3.60 -40.79 -28.82
N VAL A 150 2.83 -39.82 -29.30
CA VAL A 150 1.64 -40.09 -30.15
C VAL A 150 2.06 -40.70 -31.48
N ALA A 151 3.09 -40.17 -32.14
CA ALA A 151 3.59 -40.73 -33.39
C ALA A 151 4.15 -42.16 -33.23
N GLU A 152 4.85 -42.44 -32.12
CA GLU A 152 5.31 -43.80 -31.78
C GLU A 152 4.13 -44.76 -31.55
N LEU A 153 3.10 -44.33 -30.83
CA LEU A 153 1.89 -45.12 -30.61
C LEU A 153 1.18 -45.44 -31.93
N GLU A 154 1.05 -44.46 -32.83
CA GLU A 154 0.48 -44.65 -34.17
C GLU A 154 1.34 -45.59 -35.04
N ALA A 155 2.67 -45.57 -34.90
CA ALA A 155 3.56 -46.51 -35.57
C ALA A 155 3.36 -47.95 -35.04
N LEU A 156 3.34 -48.12 -33.72
CA LEU A 156 3.08 -49.42 -33.08
C LEU A 156 1.71 -49.98 -33.43
N GLN A 157 0.68 -49.12 -33.50
CA GLN A 157 -0.66 -49.52 -33.93
C GLN A 157 -0.67 -50.01 -35.39
N ARG A 158 0.08 -49.33 -36.29
CA ARG A 158 0.25 -49.77 -37.68
C ARG A 158 0.99 -51.10 -37.78
N GLU A 159 2.06 -51.30 -37.02
CA GLU A 159 2.79 -52.56 -36.97
C GLU A 159 1.92 -53.70 -36.44
N HIS A 160 1.18 -53.46 -35.34
CA HIS A 160 0.23 -54.41 -34.80
C HIS A 160 -0.83 -54.80 -35.84
N ALA A 161 -1.42 -53.83 -36.53
CA ALA A 161 -2.37 -54.09 -37.61
C ALA A 161 -1.75 -54.92 -38.74
N ALA A 162 -0.52 -54.61 -39.18
CA ALA A 162 0.16 -55.37 -40.22
C ALA A 162 0.48 -56.82 -39.81
N LEU A 163 0.92 -57.03 -38.55
CA LEU A 163 1.16 -58.36 -37.98
C LEU A 163 -0.15 -59.16 -37.88
N HIS A 164 -1.23 -58.50 -37.46
CA HIS A 164 -2.55 -59.10 -37.38
C HIS A 164 -3.05 -59.57 -38.75
N ASP A 165 -2.94 -58.71 -39.76
CA ASP A 165 -3.30 -59.05 -41.14
C ASP A 165 -2.42 -60.18 -41.70
N ALA A 166 -1.12 -60.19 -41.38
CA ALA A 166 -0.21 -61.25 -41.78
C ALA A 166 -0.57 -62.59 -41.13
N PHE A 167 -0.95 -62.59 -39.85
CA PHE A 167 -1.43 -63.77 -39.15
C PHE A 167 -2.69 -64.35 -39.83
N ILE A 168 -3.65 -63.49 -40.18
CA ILE A 168 -4.85 -63.90 -40.91
C ILE A 168 -4.49 -64.51 -42.26
N ARG A 169 -3.67 -63.82 -43.08
CA ARG A 169 -3.26 -64.30 -44.41
C ARG A 169 -2.49 -65.63 -44.39
N ALA A 170 -1.73 -65.90 -43.33
CA ALA A 170 -1.00 -67.16 -43.16
C ALA A 170 -1.90 -68.35 -42.78
N GLY A 171 -3.23 -68.16 -42.73
CA GLY A 171 -4.18 -69.17 -42.30
C GLY A 171 -4.20 -69.33 -40.78
N GLY A 172 -3.79 -68.31 -40.02
CA GLY A 172 -3.69 -68.37 -38.57
C GLY A 172 -5.03 -68.62 -37.87
N VAL A 173 -6.11 -68.07 -38.43
CA VAL A 173 -7.50 -68.28 -37.96
C VAL A 173 -7.90 -69.74 -38.16
N GLU A 174 -7.66 -70.28 -39.36
CA GLU A 174 -7.91 -71.67 -39.74
C GLU A 174 -7.05 -72.62 -38.90
N TYR A 175 -5.82 -72.25 -38.59
CA TYR A 175 -4.92 -73.00 -37.72
C TYR A 175 -5.43 -73.04 -36.27
N GLN A 176 -5.90 -71.92 -35.72
CA GLN A 176 -6.52 -71.89 -34.39
C GLN A 176 -7.77 -72.78 -34.35
N ILE A 177 -8.65 -72.68 -35.36
CA ILE A 177 -9.85 -73.52 -35.49
C ILE A 177 -9.46 -75.00 -35.62
N ALA A 178 -8.46 -75.34 -36.42
CA ALA A 178 -7.97 -76.71 -36.60
C ALA A 178 -7.43 -77.30 -35.29
N ILE A 179 -6.70 -76.52 -34.47
CA ILE A 179 -6.25 -76.97 -33.15
C ILE A 179 -7.44 -77.23 -32.22
N ILE A 180 -8.42 -76.33 -32.18
CA ILE A 180 -9.63 -76.49 -31.35
C ILE A 180 -10.40 -77.76 -31.76
N ARG A 181 -10.57 -77.98 -33.07
CA ARG A 181 -11.19 -79.20 -33.61
C ARG A 181 -10.38 -80.45 -33.27
N LYS A 182 -9.05 -80.42 -33.41
CA LYS A 182 -8.16 -81.56 -33.07
C LYS A 182 -8.15 -81.88 -31.58
N ALA A 183 -8.17 -80.86 -30.72
CA ALA A 183 -8.31 -81.00 -29.27
C ALA A 183 -9.67 -81.61 -28.87
N SER A 184 -10.70 -81.41 -29.70
CA SER A 184 -12.03 -82.02 -29.55
C SER A 184 -12.07 -83.47 -30.07
N PHE A 185 -11.27 -83.79 -31.11
CA PHE A 185 -11.27 -85.10 -31.79
C PHE A 185 -10.32 -86.15 -31.18
N SER A 186 -9.28 -85.76 -30.45
CA SER A 186 -8.34 -86.69 -29.78
C SER A 186 -8.97 -87.55 -28.66
N ARG A 187 -10.29 -87.45 -28.47
CA ARG A 187 -11.07 -88.28 -27.53
C ARG A 187 -12.12 -89.18 -28.16
N SER A 188 -12.31 -89.15 -29.47
CA SER A 188 -13.26 -90.05 -30.16
C SER A 188 -12.65 -91.42 -30.50
N SER A 189 -11.33 -91.62 -30.40
CA SER A 189 -10.64 -92.87 -30.80
C SER A 189 -9.84 -93.59 -29.69
N ALA A 190 -9.90 -93.14 -28.43
CA ALA A 190 -9.30 -93.86 -27.29
C ALA A 190 -10.40 -94.37 -26.34
N GLY A 191 -11.16 -95.34 -26.83
CA GLY A 191 -12.17 -96.06 -26.07
C GLY A 191 -12.12 -97.55 -26.37
N ALA A 192 -11.11 -98.25 -25.83
CA ALA A 192 -11.20 -99.65 -25.42
C ALA A 192 -9.87 -100.12 -24.77
N ALA A 193 -9.98 -100.63 -23.54
CA ALA A 193 -9.08 -101.57 -22.84
C ALA A 193 -8.45 -101.07 -21.52
N ASN A 194 -9.17 -101.41 -20.45
CA ASN A 194 -8.74 -102.20 -19.28
C ASN A 194 -7.90 -101.58 -18.12
N LYS A 195 -8.52 -101.71 -16.93
CA LYS A 195 -8.01 -102.02 -15.58
C LYS A 195 -6.90 -101.16 -14.93
N GLY A 196 -7.32 -100.53 -13.82
CA GLY A 196 -6.64 -100.59 -12.52
C GLY A 196 -5.42 -99.69 -12.31
N GLY A 197 -5.50 -98.75 -11.38
CA GLY A 197 -4.31 -98.06 -10.86
C GLY A 197 -4.60 -96.66 -10.31
N SER A 198 -4.37 -96.49 -9.01
CA SER A 198 -4.40 -95.26 -8.22
C SER A 198 -3.48 -94.15 -8.78
N GLY A 199 -3.90 -92.89 -8.69
CA GLY A 199 -2.99 -91.75 -8.89
C GLY A 199 -3.67 -90.40 -9.05
N SER A 200 -3.61 -89.60 -7.99
CA SER A 200 -3.86 -88.16 -7.89
C SER A 200 -3.45 -87.32 -9.11
N GLY A 201 -4.33 -86.41 -9.54
CA GLY A 201 -3.99 -85.32 -10.45
C GLY A 201 -5.14 -85.00 -11.41
N THR A 202 -6.03 -84.09 -11.02
CA THR A 202 -7.12 -83.56 -11.86
C THR A 202 -6.56 -82.78 -13.06
N ARG A 203 -6.17 -83.50 -14.11
CA ARG A 203 -6.03 -82.96 -15.47
C ARG A 203 -7.42 -82.75 -16.04
N GLY A 204 -7.93 -81.52 -15.88
CA GLY A 204 -9.13 -81.05 -16.58
C GLY A 204 -8.95 -81.23 -18.08
N THR A 205 -9.98 -81.73 -18.73
CA THR A 205 -9.93 -82.17 -20.14
C THR A 205 -10.85 -81.34 -21.00
N VAL A 206 -10.66 -81.35 -22.32
CA VAL A 206 -11.30 -80.39 -23.26
C VAL A 206 -12.84 -80.41 -23.24
N ARG A 207 -13.48 -81.49 -22.75
CA ARG A 207 -14.94 -81.51 -22.54
C ARG A 207 -15.42 -80.64 -21.36
N THR A 208 -14.53 -80.30 -20.43
CA THR A 208 -14.75 -79.31 -19.36
C THR A 208 -14.43 -77.88 -19.78
N LEU A 209 -13.90 -77.66 -21.00
CA LEU A 209 -13.56 -76.33 -21.52
C LEU A 209 -14.73 -75.62 -22.23
N LEU A 210 -15.73 -76.36 -22.71
CA LEU A 210 -16.80 -75.83 -23.56
C LEU A 210 -18.21 -75.90 -22.92
N LYS A 211 -18.32 -76.31 -21.65
CA LYS A 211 -19.58 -76.18 -20.91
C LYS A 211 -19.57 -74.85 -20.16
N GLY A 212 -20.12 -73.85 -20.84
CA GLY A 212 -20.53 -72.53 -20.34
C GLY A 212 -19.83 -72.03 -19.08
N ARG A 213 -18.85 -71.14 -19.26
CA ARG A 213 -18.66 -69.91 -18.46
C ARG A 213 -17.47 -69.09 -18.99
N GLN A 214 -17.59 -67.80 -18.75
CA GLN A 214 -16.87 -66.67 -19.34
C GLN A 214 -15.34 -66.85 -19.39
N GLY A 215 -14.75 -66.62 -20.58
CA GLY A 215 -13.30 -66.52 -20.75
C GLY A 215 -12.83 -65.06 -20.77
N TRP A 216 -11.67 -64.79 -20.17
CA TRP A 216 -11.05 -63.47 -20.15
C TRP A 216 -10.04 -63.39 -21.31
N CYS A 217 -10.23 -62.45 -22.24
CA CYS A 217 -9.34 -62.23 -23.38
C CYS A 217 -8.38 -61.07 -23.10
N VAL A 218 -7.07 -61.27 -23.30
CA VAL A 218 -6.06 -60.21 -23.11
C VAL A 218 -6.10 -59.17 -24.24
N HIS A 219 -6.76 -59.40 -25.38
CA HIS A 219 -6.93 -58.38 -26.41
C HIS A 219 -8.25 -58.55 -27.15
N ALA A 220 -9.29 -57.82 -26.73
CA ALA A 220 -10.51 -57.66 -27.50
C ALA A 220 -10.43 -56.36 -28.32
N ARG A 221 -10.23 -56.53 -29.64
CA ARG A 221 -10.30 -55.56 -30.77
C ARG A 221 -9.01 -54.91 -31.27
N ALA A 222 -9.02 -54.70 -32.60
CA ALA A 222 -8.22 -53.71 -33.31
C ALA A 222 -8.49 -52.30 -32.74
N CYS A 223 -7.42 -51.59 -32.37
CA CYS A 223 -7.48 -50.21 -31.92
C CYS A 223 -7.91 -49.32 -33.10
N GLY A 224 -9.20 -48.95 -33.18
CA GLY A 224 -9.71 -48.13 -34.29
C GLY A 224 -11.23 -48.22 -34.51
N SER A 225 -12.05 -47.96 -33.49
CA SER A 225 -13.45 -47.56 -33.70
C SER A 225 -13.82 -46.48 -32.69
N ALA A 226 -14.33 -45.37 -33.19
CA ALA A 226 -14.55 -44.14 -32.45
C ALA A 226 -15.42 -44.34 -31.21
N GLY A 227 -14.93 -43.90 -30.04
CA GLY A 227 -15.79 -43.68 -28.86
C GLY A 227 -15.37 -44.31 -27.53
N ALA A 228 -14.15 -44.79 -27.34
CA ALA A 228 -13.71 -45.33 -26.03
C ALA A 228 -12.40 -44.69 -25.55
N ALA A 229 -12.43 -44.19 -24.31
CA ALA A 229 -11.30 -43.55 -23.64
C ALA A 229 -10.04 -44.42 -23.69
N ALA A 230 -8.95 -43.84 -24.18
CA ALA A 230 -7.63 -44.44 -24.16
C ALA A 230 -7.19 -44.67 -22.71
N GLY A 231 -6.81 -45.91 -22.37
CA GLY A 231 -6.09 -46.15 -21.11
C GLY A 231 -6.39 -47.42 -20.32
N ASP A 232 -7.04 -48.44 -20.88
CA ASP A 232 -7.35 -49.63 -20.09
C ASP A 232 -7.08 -50.94 -20.83
N MET A 233 -5.79 -51.26 -21.04
CA MET A 233 -5.34 -52.60 -21.45
C MET A 233 -5.64 -53.68 -20.40
N THR A 234 -6.30 -53.33 -19.30
CA THR A 234 -6.73 -54.24 -18.23
C THR A 234 -8.22 -54.57 -18.23
N ARG A 235 -9.01 -54.03 -19.17
CA ARG A 235 -10.41 -54.45 -19.38
C ARG A 235 -10.51 -55.73 -20.21
N LEU A 236 -10.23 -56.83 -19.53
CA LEU A 236 -10.63 -58.15 -19.96
C LEU A 236 -12.17 -58.18 -20.07
N THR A 237 -12.69 -58.16 -21.30
CA THR A 237 -14.14 -58.22 -21.53
C THR A 237 -14.57 -59.69 -21.58
N PRO A 238 -15.52 -60.14 -20.75
CA PRO A 238 -15.97 -61.52 -20.77
C PRO A 238 -16.73 -61.79 -22.07
N LEU A 239 -16.17 -62.66 -22.91
CA LEU A 239 -16.85 -63.17 -24.10
C LEU A 239 -17.56 -64.47 -23.73
N THR A 240 -18.88 -64.50 -23.92
CA THR A 240 -19.69 -65.70 -23.71
C THR A 240 -19.80 -66.50 -25.00
N TYR A 241 -19.45 -67.78 -24.94
CA TYR A 241 -19.70 -68.75 -25.99
C TYR A 241 -20.34 -69.99 -25.36
N ASP A 242 -21.31 -70.57 -26.06
CA ASP A 242 -22.25 -71.56 -25.55
C ASP A 242 -22.16 -72.89 -26.32
N SER A 243 -21.37 -72.92 -27.40
CA SER A 243 -21.02 -74.11 -28.17
C SER A 243 -19.65 -73.97 -28.85
N GLN A 244 -19.05 -75.09 -29.29
CA GLN A 244 -17.84 -75.07 -30.11
C GLN A 244 -18.04 -74.25 -31.39
N ALA A 245 -19.21 -74.36 -32.02
CA ALA A 245 -19.56 -73.59 -33.22
C ALA A 245 -19.61 -72.07 -32.93
N SER A 246 -20.13 -71.66 -31.77
CA SER A 246 -20.12 -70.24 -31.37
C SER A 246 -18.71 -69.72 -31.08
N LEU A 247 -17.81 -70.56 -30.54
CA LEU A 247 -16.42 -70.20 -30.30
C LEU A 247 -15.63 -70.08 -31.61
N GLU A 248 -15.84 -71.01 -32.54
CA GLU A 248 -15.27 -70.95 -33.89
C GLU A 248 -15.77 -69.70 -34.62
N ALA A 249 -17.08 -69.38 -34.55
CA ALA A 249 -17.64 -68.19 -35.16
C ALA A 249 -17.07 -66.88 -34.57
N LEU A 250 -16.76 -66.82 -33.27
CA LEU A 250 -16.09 -65.66 -32.65
C LEU A 250 -14.65 -65.50 -33.13
N ILE A 251 -13.94 -66.61 -33.36
CA ILE A 251 -12.58 -66.61 -33.90
C ILE A 251 -12.59 -66.23 -35.39
N GLU A 252 -13.55 -66.74 -36.16
CA GLU A 252 -13.77 -66.39 -37.57
C GLU A 252 -14.11 -64.91 -37.77
N ARG A 253 -14.92 -64.34 -36.86
CA ARG A 253 -15.24 -62.91 -36.83
C ARG A 253 -14.12 -62.05 -36.26
N GLN A 254 -12.99 -62.65 -35.86
CA GLN A 254 -11.82 -61.97 -35.29
C GLN A 254 -12.14 -61.20 -34.00
N GLU A 255 -13.16 -61.66 -33.27
CA GLU A 255 -13.57 -61.08 -32.00
C GLU A 255 -12.82 -61.72 -30.81
N LEU A 256 -12.15 -62.85 -31.05
CA LEU A 256 -11.36 -63.57 -30.06
C LEU A 256 -10.06 -64.13 -30.67
N PHE A 257 -8.92 -63.78 -30.09
CA PHE A 257 -7.62 -64.36 -30.43
C PHE A 257 -7.08 -65.21 -29.29
N LEU A 258 -6.60 -66.41 -29.63
CA LEU A 258 -6.07 -67.36 -28.67
C LEU A 258 -4.58 -67.59 -28.93
N CYS A 259 -3.74 -67.36 -27.93
CA CYS A 259 -2.30 -67.59 -28.06
C CYS A 259 -2.01 -69.08 -28.34
N PRO A 260 -1.13 -69.42 -29.31
CA PRO A 260 -0.77 -70.81 -29.63
C PRO A 260 -0.28 -71.60 -28.41
N THR A 261 0.45 -70.97 -27.50
CA THR A 261 0.94 -71.59 -26.27
C THR A 261 -0.19 -71.94 -25.30
N CYS A 262 -1.23 -71.10 -25.21
CA CYS A 262 -2.42 -71.39 -24.41
C CYS A 262 -3.30 -72.48 -25.04
N LEU A 263 -3.38 -72.50 -26.37
CA LEU A 263 -4.03 -73.54 -27.18
C LEU A 263 -3.35 -74.91 -27.04
N VAL A 264 -2.01 -74.95 -27.08
CA VAL A 264 -1.24 -76.19 -27.02
C VAL A 264 -1.16 -76.76 -25.61
N ASN A 265 -0.98 -75.91 -24.59
CA ASN A 265 -0.83 -76.38 -23.20
C ASN A 265 -2.16 -76.66 -22.50
N GLY A 266 -3.30 -76.40 -23.14
CA GLY A 266 -4.62 -76.59 -22.55
C GLY A 266 -4.89 -75.72 -21.32
N SER A 267 -4.04 -74.71 -21.07
CA SER A 267 -4.11 -73.79 -19.95
C SER A 267 -5.13 -72.67 -20.20
N PHE A 268 -6.31 -73.06 -20.64
CA PHE A 268 -7.52 -72.25 -20.57
C PHE A 268 -8.12 -72.47 -19.19
N ARG A 269 -7.96 -71.50 -18.30
CA ARG A 269 -8.68 -71.54 -17.02
C ARG A 269 -10.12 -71.12 -17.28
N THR A 270 -11.03 -72.08 -17.19
CA THR A 270 -12.44 -71.82 -16.92
C THR A 270 -12.58 -71.37 -15.47
N LEU A 271 -13.45 -70.38 -15.22
CA LEU A 271 -14.10 -70.20 -13.93
C LEU A 271 -15.46 -70.88 -13.99
#